data_AF-A0A428TEY1-F1
#
_entry.id   AF-A0A428TEY1-F1
#
_cell.length_a   1.000
_cell.length_b   1.000
_cell.length_c   1.000
_cell.angle_alpha   90.00
_cell.angle_beta   90.00
_cell.angle_gamma   90.00
#
_symmetry.space_group_name_H-M   'P 1'
#
loop_
_entity.id
_entity.type
_entity.pdbx_description
1 polymer ?
#
loop_
_entity_poly.entity_id
_entity_poly.type
_entity_poly.pdbx_seq_one_letter_code
_entity_poly.pdbx_strand_id
1 'polypeptide(L)'
;MSPASKHVVFDIVGTCVSYDAMFNALDHRLGDKLREQGIKPRLLGYLWIEVTEREYTYLSMNGRYITFRDIFSSIFYRMLYMAGVQEPHEFANDDDLTYILQEYMKLEARPGIAECFQILRDNGFTIWALTAGDVERVGGYFTNNGIHMPKENFVSCDGFKIGKPDPRVYKLMLDRLGDDDEKWFAAAHNWDVTAAQLAGFKAAYCTVWEKELCEGVFGKMDITADTFPDMARQIVASSAASSS
;
A
#
# COMPACT_ATOMS: atom_id res chain seq x y z
N MET A 1 11.26 -32.86 11.83
CA MET A 1 11.30 -31.45 11.42
C MET A 1 9.93 -30.88 11.71
N SER A 2 9.84 -29.72 12.36
CA SER A 2 8.55 -29.03 12.49
C SER A 2 8.05 -28.66 11.09
N PRO A 3 6.74 -28.72 10.82
CA PRO A 3 6.22 -28.27 9.55
C PRO A 3 6.59 -26.80 9.32
N ALA A 4 6.92 -26.45 8.07
CA ALA A 4 7.23 -25.10 7.64
C ALA A 4 6.11 -24.13 8.06
N SER A 5 6.48 -22.96 8.58
CA SER A 5 5.51 -21.93 8.92
C SER A 5 4.94 -21.31 7.65
N LYS A 6 3.73 -20.75 7.75
CA LYS A 6 3.06 -20.10 6.63
C LYS A 6 2.91 -18.62 6.88
N HIS A 7 3.23 -17.81 5.88
CA HIS A 7 3.22 -16.36 5.98
C HIS A 7 2.53 -15.73 4.78
N VAL A 8 1.74 -14.69 5.05
CA VAL A 8 1.29 -13.75 4.01
C VAL A 8 1.71 -12.34 4.44
N VAL A 9 2.53 -11.72 3.61
CA VAL A 9 2.99 -10.34 3.78
C VAL A 9 2.13 -9.43 2.92
N PHE A 10 1.50 -8.44 3.53
CA PHE A 10 0.64 -7.49 2.84
C PHE A 10 1.34 -6.15 2.67
N ASP A 11 1.20 -5.59 1.48
CA ASP A 11 1.17 -4.13 1.34
C ASP A 11 -0.08 -3.56 2.03
N ILE A 12 -0.03 -2.32 2.51
CA ILE A 12 -1.10 -1.77 3.35
C ILE A 12 -1.81 -0.58 2.74
N VAL A 13 -1.10 0.50 2.44
CA VAL A 13 -1.73 1.75 1.99
C VAL A 13 -2.01 1.64 0.50
N GLY A 14 -3.27 1.85 0.07
CA GLY A 14 -3.74 1.57 -1.29
C GLY A 14 -4.17 0.11 -1.50
N THR A 15 -3.55 -0.84 -0.77
CA THR A 15 -3.96 -2.25 -0.72
C THR A 15 -5.03 -2.51 0.35
N CYS A 16 -4.66 -2.67 1.62
CA CYS A 16 -5.61 -3.02 2.69
C CYS A 16 -6.49 -1.84 3.09
N VAL A 17 -6.03 -0.61 2.93
CA VAL A 17 -6.80 0.61 3.22
C VAL A 17 -6.95 1.46 1.95
N SER A 18 -8.12 2.08 1.79
CA SER A 18 -8.42 2.88 0.60
C SER A 18 -7.96 4.32 0.74
N TYR A 19 -7.71 4.99 -0.38
CA TYR A 19 -7.43 6.43 -0.43
C TYR A 19 -8.69 7.31 -0.40
N ASP A 20 -9.88 6.72 -0.32
CA ASP A 20 -11.13 7.45 -0.54
C ASP A 20 -11.37 8.53 0.53
N ALA A 21 -10.96 8.31 1.79
CA ALA A 21 -11.02 9.35 2.82
C ALA A 21 -10.20 10.60 2.44
N MET A 22 -9.02 10.43 1.85
CA MET A 22 -8.20 11.55 1.37
C MET A 22 -8.84 12.23 0.16
N PHE A 23 -9.33 11.45 -0.81
CA PHE A 23 -10.00 12.01 -1.99
C PHE A 23 -11.25 12.82 -1.61
N ASN A 24 -12.05 12.30 -0.67
CA ASN A 24 -13.22 12.98 -0.15
C ASN A 24 -12.84 14.25 0.63
N ALA A 25 -11.76 14.21 1.41
CA ALA A 25 -11.27 15.39 2.13
C ALA A 25 -10.79 16.49 1.18
N LEU A 26 -10.05 16.13 0.12
CA LEU A 26 -9.60 17.07 -0.91
C LEU A 26 -10.79 17.70 -1.64
N ASP A 27 -11.77 16.89 -2.04
CA ASP A 27 -12.99 17.39 -2.68
C ASP A 27 -13.81 18.29 -1.74
N HIS A 28 -14.00 17.86 -0.50
CA HIS A 28 -14.71 18.67 0.50
C HIS A 28 -14.05 20.02 0.74
N ARG A 29 -12.71 20.05 0.82
CA ARG A 29 -11.96 21.26 1.21
C ARG A 29 -11.73 22.21 0.05
N LEU A 30 -11.38 21.69 -1.13
CA LEU A 30 -10.92 22.48 -2.28
C LEU A 30 -11.70 22.19 -3.56
N GLY A 31 -12.70 21.30 -3.52
CA GLY A 31 -13.33 20.74 -4.72
C GLY A 31 -13.97 21.79 -5.62
N ASP A 32 -14.66 22.78 -5.06
CA ASP A 32 -15.31 23.82 -5.87
C ASP A 32 -14.27 24.69 -6.58
N LYS A 33 -13.24 25.13 -5.87
CA LYS A 33 -12.12 25.89 -6.45
C LYS A 33 -11.38 25.09 -7.52
N LEU A 34 -11.18 23.79 -7.28
CA LEU A 34 -10.52 22.89 -8.24
C LEU A 34 -11.36 22.73 -9.50
N ARG A 35 -12.68 22.51 -9.35
CA ARG A 35 -13.60 22.39 -10.48
C ARG A 35 -13.69 23.66 -11.32
N GLU A 36 -13.62 24.85 -10.72
CA GLU A 36 -13.55 26.13 -11.44
C GLU A 36 -12.30 26.25 -12.33
N GLN A 37 -11.18 25.62 -11.93
CA GLN A 37 -9.95 25.51 -12.73
C GLN A 37 -9.99 24.34 -13.74
N GLY A 38 -11.10 23.61 -13.83
CA GLY A 38 -11.22 22.41 -14.67
C GLY A 38 -10.48 21.18 -14.11
N ILE A 39 -10.06 21.24 -12.83
CA ILE A 39 -9.33 20.16 -12.16
C ILE A 39 -10.32 19.26 -11.43
N LYS A 40 -10.29 17.95 -11.74
CA LYS A 40 -11.07 16.95 -11.00
C LYS A 40 -10.36 16.63 -9.69
N PRO A 41 -10.98 16.83 -8.50
CA PRO A 41 -10.30 16.60 -7.22
C PRO A 41 -9.71 15.20 -7.07
N ARG A 42 -10.49 14.17 -7.44
CA ARG A 42 -9.99 12.78 -7.43
C ARG A 42 -8.75 12.57 -8.30
N LEU A 43 -8.68 13.20 -9.48
CA LEU A 43 -7.52 13.07 -10.37
C LEU A 43 -6.28 13.75 -9.75
N LEU A 44 -6.44 14.94 -9.17
CA LEU A 44 -5.36 15.61 -8.45
C LEU A 44 -4.86 14.76 -7.27
N GLY A 45 -5.78 14.24 -6.45
CA GLY A 45 -5.44 13.38 -5.31
C GLY A 45 -4.70 12.11 -5.75
N TYR A 46 -5.17 11.45 -6.81
CA TYR A 46 -4.49 10.29 -7.39
C TYR A 46 -3.07 10.64 -7.85
N LEU A 47 -2.93 11.67 -8.69
CA LEU A 47 -1.61 12.10 -9.18
C LEU A 47 -0.67 12.54 -8.06
N TRP A 48 -1.20 13.12 -6.98
CA TRP A 48 -0.40 13.50 -5.82
C TRP A 48 0.21 12.28 -5.13
N ILE A 49 -0.56 11.19 -4.97
CA ILE A 49 -0.05 9.91 -4.46
C ILE A 49 1.00 9.34 -5.42
N GLU A 50 0.68 9.22 -6.70
CA GLU A 50 1.57 8.63 -7.72
C GLU A 50 2.91 9.38 -7.84
N VAL A 51 2.87 10.71 -7.83
CA VAL A 51 4.09 11.52 -7.85
C VAL A 51 4.86 11.35 -6.54
N THR A 52 4.18 11.25 -5.40
CA THR A 52 4.85 10.98 -4.12
C THR A 52 5.56 9.62 -4.13
N GLU A 53 4.91 8.56 -4.61
CA GLU A 53 5.50 7.23 -4.76
C GLU A 53 6.73 7.29 -5.66
N ARG A 54 6.63 7.98 -6.81
CA ARG A 54 7.76 8.18 -7.72
C ARG A 54 8.93 8.90 -7.05
N GLU A 55 8.68 10.04 -6.40
CA GLU A 55 9.74 10.81 -5.73
C GLU A 55 10.36 10.01 -4.58
N TYR A 56 9.54 9.30 -3.81
CA TYR A 56 9.99 8.40 -2.74
C TYR A 56 10.95 7.34 -3.26
N THR A 57 10.56 6.63 -4.32
CA THR A 57 11.38 5.62 -4.96
C THR A 57 12.67 6.22 -5.52
N TYR A 58 12.59 7.31 -6.29
CA TYR A 58 13.77 7.91 -6.94
C TYR A 58 14.77 8.47 -5.92
N LEU A 59 14.29 9.14 -4.87
CA LEU A 59 15.17 9.65 -3.83
C LEU A 59 15.85 8.51 -3.06
N SER A 60 15.12 7.44 -2.74
CA SER A 60 15.70 6.24 -2.12
C SER A 60 16.77 5.59 -3.01
N MET A 61 16.52 5.44 -4.31
CA MET A 61 17.47 4.86 -5.26
C MET A 61 18.78 5.65 -5.35
N ASN A 62 18.72 6.96 -5.12
CA ASN A 62 19.89 7.84 -5.11
C ASN A 62 20.53 7.99 -3.72
N GLY A 63 20.17 7.13 -2.76
CA GLY A 63 20.74 7.13 -1.40
C GLY A 63 20.24 8.28 -0.52
N ARG A 64 19.20 9.01 -0.94
CA ARG A 64 18.59 10.11 -0.19
C ARG A 64 17.22 9.70 0.34
N TYR A 65 17.19 8.79 1.31
CA TYR A 65 15.92 8.36 1.89
C TYR A 65 15.20 9.53 2.60
N ILE A 66 13.97 9.80 2.19
CA ILE A 66 13.02 10.69 2.86
C ILE A 66 11.74 9.88 3.04
N THR A 67 11.05 10.07 4.17
CA THR A 67 9.83 9.31 4.46
C THR A 67 8.74 9.64 3.44
N PHE A 68 7.85 8.69 3.16
CA PHE A 68 6.72 8.93 2.25
C PHE A 68 5.90 10.15 2.70
N ARG A 69 5.64 10.27 4.01
CA ARG A 69 4.82 11.35 4.59
C ARG A 69 5.45 12.73 4.37
N ASP A 70 6.76 12.84 4.57
CA ASP A 70 7.45 14.12 4.41
C ASP A 70 7.42 14.57 2.95
N ILE A 71 7.63 13.64 2.00
CA ILE A 71 7.50 13.94 0.55
C ILE A 71 6.06 14.32 0.23
N PHE A 72 5.08 13.50 0.64
CA PHE A 72 3.66 13.70 0.37
C PHE A 72 3.24 15.10 0.77
N SER A 73 3.53 15.49 2.02
CA SER A 73 3.18 16.80 2.55
C SER A 73 3.91 17.94 1.83
N SER A 74 5.20 17.75 1.54
CA SER A 74 6.04 18.81 0.97
C SER A 74 5.73 19.16 -0.49
N ILE A 75 5.13 18.24 -1.26
CA ILE A 75 4.86 18.46 -2.68
C ILE A 75 3.46 18.97 -2.99
N PHE A 76 2.58 19.16 -1.99
CA PHE A 76 1.19 19.56 -2.20
C PHE A 76 1.03 20.79 -3.12
N TYR A 77 1.69 21.91 -2.78
CA TYR A 77 1.63 23.13 -3.59
C TYR A 77 2.24 22.96 -4.99
N ARG A 78 3.28 22.11 -5.12
CA ARG A 78 3.83 21.74 -6.42
C ARG A 78 2.79 20.98 -7.26
N MET A 79 2.02 20.10 -6.65
CA MET A 79 0.96 19.36 -7.35
C MET A 79 -0.16 20.30 -7.84
N LEU A 80 -0.55 21.30 -7.04
CA LEU A 80 -1.46 22.34 -7.49
C LEU A 80 -0.92 23.09 -8.71
N TYR A 81 0.34 23.50 -8.68
CA TYR A 81 0.99 24.16 -9.83
C TYR A 81 0.99 23.27 -11.08
N MET A 82 1.40 22.01 -10.93
CA MET A 82 1.44 21.05 -12.03
C MET A 82 0.05 20.72 -12.59
N ALA A 83 -1.00 20.89 -11.79
CA ALA A 83 -2.39 20.74 -12.22
C ALA A 83 -2.96 21.99 -12.93
N GLY A 84 -2.19 23.08 -13.03
CA GLY A 84 -2.54 24.29 -13.77
C GLY A 84 -2.82 25.52 -12.90
N VAL A 85 -2.79 25.40 -11.57
CA VAL A 85 -2.98 26.53 -10.65
C VAL A 85 -1.74 27.43 -10.66
N GLN A 86 -1.84 28.63 -11.23
CA GLN A 86 -0.67 29.52 -11.40
C GLN A 86 -0.09 30.01 -10.07
N GLU A 87 -0.94 30.32 -9.10
CA GLU A 87 -0.55 30.82 -7.77
C GLU A 87 -1.02 29.84 -6.67
N PRO A 88 -0.33 28.70 -6.45
CA PRO A 88 -0.77 27.67 -5.50
C PRO A 88 -0.99 28.15 -4.07
N HIS A 89 -0.15 29.07 -3.61
CA HIS A 89 -0.20 29.60 -2.24
C HIS A 89 -1.28 30.67 -2.04
N GLU A 90 -1.84 31.22 -3.12
CA GLU A 90 -3.07 32.02 -3.06
C GLU A 90 -4.32 31.13 -3.19
N PHE A 91 -4.17 30.00 -3.89
CA PHE A 91 -5.24 29.04 -4.11
C PHE A 91 -5.55 28.16 -2.90
N ALA A 92 -4.55 27.73 -2.13
CA ALA A 92 -4.72 26.95 -0.91
C ALA A 92 -3.78 27.46 0.18
N ASN A 93 -4.07 27.13 1.42
CA ASN A 93 -3.23 27.45 2.57
C ASN A 93 -2.90 26.21 3.41
N ASP A 94 -2.05 26.41 4.42
CA ASP A 94 -1.55 25.31 5.26
C ASP A 94 -2.65 24.66 6.11
N ASP A 95 -3.75 25.37 6.39
CA ASP A 95 -4.91 24.77 7.09
C ASP A 95 -5.66 23.80 6.17
N ASP A 96 -5.75 24.10 4.87
CA ASP A 96 -6.32 23.19 3.88
C ASP A 96 -5.50 21.90 3.78
N LEU A 97 -4.16 22.04 3.67
CA LEU A 97 -3.25 20.91 3.65
C LEU A 97 -3.34 20.11 4.96
N THR A 98 -3.32 20.80 6.11
CA THR A 98 -3.41 20.15 7.42
C THR A 98 -4.69 19.35 7.56
N TYR A 99 -5.84 19.89 7.13
CA TYR A 99 -7.11 19.17 7.12
C TYR A 99 -7.03 17.89 6.27
N ILE A 100 -6.54 17.98 5.03
CA ILE A 100 -6.43 16.82 4.14
C ILE A 100 -5.48 15.75 4.70
N LEU A 101 -4.35 16.17 5.28
CA LEU A 101 -3.40 15.26 5.93
C LEU A 101 -4.01 14.58 7.16
N GLN A 102 -4.84 15.28 7.95
CA GLN A 102 -5.54 14.69 9.10
C GLN A 102 -6.55 13.61 8.67
N GLU A 103 -7.28 13.83 7.58
CA GLU A 103 -8.18 12.82 7.02
C GLU A 103 -7.42 11.65 6.38
N TYR A 104 -6.25 11.92 5.78
CA TYR A 104 -5.35 10.87 5.32
C TYR A 104 -4.84 9.98 6.47
N MET A 105 -4.81 10.46 7.72
CA MET A 105 -4.49 9.61 8.89
C MET A 105 -5.65 8.70 9.33
N LYS A 106 -6.81 8.79 8.67
CA LYS A 106 -8.04 8.04 9.01
C LYS A 106 -8.50 7.12 7.88
N LEU A 107 -7.58 6.64 7.04
CA LEU A 107 -7.96 5.74 5.94
C LEU A 107 -8.72 4.51 6.44
N GLU A 108 -9.75 4.15 5.70
CA GLU A 108 -10.64 3.04 6.00
C GLU A 108 -10.14 1.75 5.37
N ALA A 109 -10.33 0.63 6.07
CA ALA A 109 -10.02 -0.69 5.55
C ALA A 109 -10.93 -1.00 4.35
N ARG A 110 -10.35 -1.60 3.30
CA ARG A 110 -11.12 -2.04 2.14
C ARG A 110 -12.07 -3.18 2.53
N PRO A 111 -13.24 -3.27 1.88
CA PRO A 111 -14.16 -4.38 2.07
C PRO A 111 -13.46 -5.74 1.94
N GLY A 112 -13.72 -6.65 2.89
CA GLY A 112 -13.21 -8.02 2.87
C GLY A 112 -11.81 -8.22 3.47
N ILE A 113 -11.08 -7.18 3.89
CA ILE A 113 -9.76 -7.37 4.53
C ILE A 113 -9.86 -8.13 5.85
N ALA A 114 -10.83 -7.80 6.70
CA ALA A 114 -11.02 -8.51 7.97
C ALA A 114 -11.32 -10.00 7.76
N GLU A 115 -12.20 -10.33 6.82
CA GLU A 115 -12.54 -11.71 6.45
C GLU A 115 -11.34 -12.44 5.84
N CYS A 116 -10.60 -11.80 4.92
CA CYS A 116 -9.37 -12.31 4.34
C CYS A 116 -8.36 -12.70 5.43
N PHE A 117 -8.12 -11.81 6.40
CA PHE A 117 -7.19 -12.06 7.49
C PHE A 117 -7.68 -13.20 8.39
N GLN A 118 -8.98 -13.31 8.63
CA GLN A 118 -9.54 -14.41 9.40
C GLN A 118 -9.34 -15.75 8.68
N ILE A 119 -9.67 -15.83 7.38
CA ILE A 119 -9.47 -17.05 6.56
C ILE A 119 -8.00 -17.51 6.61
N LEU A 120 -7.06 -16.59 6.44
CA LEU A 120 -5.64 -16.90 6.49
C LEU A 120 -5.21 -17.42 7.87
N ARG A 121 -5.63 -16.77 8.95
CA ARG A 121 -5.31 -17.20 10.33
C ARG A 121 -5.89 -18.56 10.68
N ASP A 122 -7.14 -18.81 10.29
CA ASP A 122 -7.82 -20.09 10.51
C ASP A 122 -7.11 -21.25 9.79
N ASN A 123 -6.30 -20.94 8.77
CA ASN A 123 -5.49 -21.90 8.01
C ASN A 123 -3.99 -21.86 8.37
N GLY A 124 -3.64 -21.28 9.52
CA GLY A 124 -2.30 -21.32 10.09
C GLY A 124 -1.31 -20.31 9.51
N PHE A 125 -1.77 -19.31 8.76
CA PHE A 125 -0.89 -18.24 8.26
C PHE A 125 -0.68 -17.16 9.30
N THR A 126 0.57 -16.75 9.48
CA THR A 126 0.91 -15.50 10.15
C THR A 126 0.86 -14.34 9.15
N ILE A 127 0.18 -13.27 9.52
CA ILE A 127 -0.03 -12.10 8.66
C ILE A 127 0.96 -11.01 9.04
N TRP A 128 1.64 -10.46 8.03
CA TRP A 128 2.62 -9.38 8.17
C TRP A 128 2.20 -8.16 7.36
N ALA A 129 2.65 -6.99 7.79
CA ALA A 129 2.50 -5.73 7.07
C ALA A 129 3.87 -5.20 6.63
N LEU A 130 4.12 -5.10 5.33
CA LEU A 130 5.31 -4.45 4.77
C LEU A 130 4.91 -3.10 4.16
N THR A 131 5.30 -2.00 4.79
CA THR A 131 4.76 -0.67 4.46
C THR A 131 5.84 0.39 4.24
N ALA A 132 5.58 1.32 3.31
CA ALA A 132 6.36 2.55 3.14
C ALA A 132 6.02 3.62 4.21
N GLY A 133 5.01 3.38 5.04
CA GLY A 133 4.60 4.27 6.12
C GLY A 133 5.23 3.94 7.48
N ASP A 134 5.05 4.85 8.44
CA ASP A 134 5.41 4.59 9.83
C ASP A 134 4.46 3.59 10.50
N VAL A 135 4.98 2.80 11.43
CA VAL A 135 4.24 1.71 12.08
C VAL A 135 3.05 2.22 12.89
N GLU A 136 3.16 3.39 13.53
CA GLU A 136 2.09 3.92 14.40
C GLU A 136 0.86 4.31 13.58
N ARG A 137 1.05 5.06 12.49
CA ARG A 137 -0.02 5.41 11.56
C ARG A 137 -0.67 4.19 10.95
N VAL A 138 0.15 3.28 10.39
CA VAL A 138 -0.36 2.14 9.64
C VAL A 138 -1.06 1.14 10.57
N GLY A 139 -0.55 0.94 11.79
CA GLY A 139 -1.23 0.18 12.84
C GLY A 139 -2.52 0.84 13.33
N GLY A 140 -2.54 2.19 13.35
CA GLY A 140 -3.73 2.99 13.65
C GLY A 140 -4.90 2.70 12.72
N TYR A 141 -4.67 2.50 11.42
CA TYR A 141 -5.74 2.15 10.48
C TYR A 141 -6.43 0.83 10.87
N PHE A 142 -5.65 -0.22 11.15
CA PHE A 142 -6.22 -1.50 11.54
C PHE A 142 -6.98 -1.41 12.85
N THR A 143 -6.43 -0.69 13.85
CA THR A 143 -7.08 -0.46 15.14
C THR A 143 -8.43 0.26 14.97
N ASN A 144 -8.46 1.34 14.20
CA ASN A 144 -9.67 2.14 13.96
C ASN A 144 -10.75 1.38 13.18
N ASN A 145 -10.34 0.39 12.38
CA ASN A 145 -11.25 -0.46 11.61
C ASN A 145 -11.60 -1.78 12.35
N GLY A 146 -11.19 -1.93 13.62
CA GLY A 146 -11.49 -3.13 14.42
C GLY A 146 -10.77 -4.40 13.96
N ILE A 147 -9.67 -4.26 13.21
CA ILE A 147 -8.90 -5.38 12.65
C ILE A 147 -7.67 -5.58 13.53
N HIS A 148 -7.56 -6.75 14.15
CA HIS A 148 -6.39 -7.08 14.95
C HIS A 148 -5.16 -7.30 14.05
N MET A 149 -4.09 -6.57 14.32
CA MET A 149 -2.75 -6.75 13.72
C MET A 149 -1.68 -6.51 14.80
N PRO A 150 -0.90 -7.53 15.19
CA PRO A 150 0.14 -7.38 16.20
C PRO A 150 1.23 -6.39 15.77
N LYS A 151 1.71 -5.54 16.68
CA LYS A 151 2.68 -4.47 16.37
C LYS A 151 4.01 -5.03 15.85
N GLU A 152 4.42 -6.19 16.36
CA GLU A 152 5.60 -6.95 15.97
C GLU A 152 5.56 -7.47 14.52
N ASN A 153 4.35 -7.53 13.93
CA ASN A 153 4.13 -7.98 12.56
C ASN A 153 4.18 -6.84 11.53
N PHE A 154 4.45 -5.60 11.97
CA PHE A 154 4.70 -4.48 11.07
C PHE A 154 6.19 -4.33 10.79
N VAL A 155 6.50 -4.27 9.51
CA VAL A 155 7.84 -4.02 8.98
C VAL A 155 7.75 -2.78 8.10
N SER A 156 8.42 -1.70 8.53
CA SER A 156 8.42 -0.42 7.81
C SER A 156 9.73 -0.21 7.07
N CYS A 157 9.63 0.27 5.83
CA CYS A 157 10.75 0.74 5.03
C CYS A 157 11.55 1.87 5.72
N ASP A 158 10.92 2.64 6.62
CA ASP A 158 11.60 3.71 7.37
C ASP A 158 12.71 3.17 8.26
N GLY A 159 12.55 1.94 8.77
CA GLY A 159 13.54 1.25 9.60
C GLY A 159 14.78 0.82 8.82
N PHE A 160 14.62 0.57 7.51
CA PHE A 160 15.72 0.18 6.62
C PHE A 160 16.34 1.35 5.87
N LYS A 161 15.64 2.49 5.80
CA LYS A 161 16.00 3.63 4.95
C LYS A 161 16.15 3.23 3.47
N ILE A 162 15.31 2.31 3.02
CA ILE A 162 15.22 1.84 1.63
C ILE A 162 13.74 1.78 1.26
N GLY A 163 13.36 2.46 0.19
CA GLY A 163 11.99 2.53 -0.29
C GLY A 163 11.65 1.44 -1.30
N LYS A 164 10.38 1.03 -1.30
CA LYS A 164 9.82 0.17 -2.36
C LYS A 164 9.93 0.88 -3.73
N PRO A 165 10.03 0.12 -4.84
CA PRO A 165 10.14 -1.33 -4.94
C PRO A 165 11.59 -1.84 -4.99
N ASP A 166 12.53 -1.23 -4.26
CA ASP A 166 13.91 -1.73 -4.23
C ASP A 166 13.94 -3.21 -3.78
N PRO A 167 14.57 -4.13 -4.55
CA PRO A 167 14.61 -5.56 -4.24
C PRO A 167 15.13 -5.89 -2.84
N ARG A 168 15.96 -5.01 -2.25
CA ARG A 168 16.49 -5.18 -0.89
C ARG A 168 15.40 -5.16 0.17
N VAL A 169 14.31 -4.41 -0.04
CA VAL A 169 13.19 -4.35 0.91
C VAL A 169 12.56 -5.74 1.07
N TYR A 170 12.29 -6.42 -0.04
CA TYR A 170 11.68 -7.75 -0.04
C TYR A 170 12.64 -8.82 0.44
N LYS A 171 13.93 -8.73 0.11
CA LYS A 171 14.95 -9.65 0.63
C LYS A 171 15.06 -9.57 2.14
N LEU A 172 15.11 -8.37 2.71
CA LEU A 172 15.11 -8.18 4.17
C LEU A 172 13.84 -8.77 4.83
N MET A 173 12.70 -8.74 4.12
CA MET A 173 11.49 -9.39 4.59
C MET A 173 11.57 -10.92 4.51
N LEU A 174 12.11 -11.47 3.42
CA LEU A 174 12.32 -12.92 3.27
C LEU A 174 13.28 -13.48 4.32
N ASP A 175 14.39 -12.76 4.59
CA ASP A 175 15.43 -13.12 5.56
C ASP A 175 14.90 -13.12 7.02
N ARG A 176 13.82 -12.37 7.28
CA ARG A 176 13.14 -12.35 8.57
C ARG A 176 12.28 -13.60 8.79
N LEU A 177 11.89 -14.28 7.72
CA LEU A 177 11.06 -15.49 7.73
C LEU A 177 11.96 -16.71 7.56
N GLY A 178 11.60 -17.88 8.10
CA GLY A 178 12.44 -19.07 8.02
C GLY A 178 12.66 -19.53 6.58
N ASP A 179 13.85 -20.05 6.24
CA ASP A 179 14.23 -20.36 4.85
C ASP A 179 13.27 -21.34 4.17
N ASP A 180 12.78 -22.33 4.91
CA ASP A 180 11.85 -23.35 4.42
C ASP A 180 10.36 -22.95 4.57
N ASP A 181 10.07 -21.75 5.08
CA ASP A 181 8.69 -21.29 5.29
C ASP A 181 7.99 -20.98 3.97
N GLU A 182 6.67 -21.13 3.96
CA GLU A 182 5.84 -20.70 2.85
C GLU A 182 5.59 -19.18 2.94
N LYS A 183 6.04 -18.45 1.92
CA LYS A 183 6.06 -16.98 1.93
C LYS A 183 5.26 -16.42 0.74
N TRP A 184 4.08 -15.89 1.03
CA TRP A 184 3.26 -15.14 0.07
C TRP A 184 3.44 -13.64 0.25
N PHE A 185 3.37 -12.90 -0.85
CA PHE A 185 3.21 -11.46 -0.84
C PHE A 185 1.89 -11.08 -1.52
N ALA A 186 1.10 -10.25 -0.85
CA ALA A 186 -0.24 -9.86 -1.27
C ALA A 186 -0.38 -8.34 -1.37
N ALA A 187 -0.78 -7.84 -2.55
CA ALA A 187 -1.05 -6.41 -2.73
C ALA A 187 -2.14 -6.15 -3.78
N ALA A 188 -2.62 -4.91 -3.81
CA ALA A 188 -3.48 -4.37 -4.88
C ALA A 188 -2.71 -3.45 -5.84
N HIS A 189 -1.39 -3.35 -5.66
CA HIS A 189 -0.46 -2.66 -6.55
C HIS A 189 0.36 -3.69 -7.33
N ASN A 190 0.21 -3.75 -8.65
CA ASN A 190 0.96 -4.70 -9.48
C ASN A 190 2.47 -4.51 -9.31
N TRP A 191 2.95 -3.27 -9.27
CA TRP A 191 4.37 -2.97 -9.14
C TRP A 191 4.99 -3.57 -7.87
N ASP A 192 4.22 -3.65 -6.78
CA ASP A 192 4.68 -4.16 -5.47
C ASP A 192 4.69 -5.70 -5.49
N VAL A 193 3.63 -6.31 -6.02
CA VAL A 193 3.54 -7.77 -6.19
C VAL A 193 4.65 -8.28 -7.12
N THR A 194 4.88 -7.64 -8.28
CA THR A 194 5.95 -8.01 -9.21
C THR A 194 7.31 -7.97 -8.52
N ALA A 195 7.59 -6.91 -7.77
CA ALA A 195 8.88 -6.75 -7.12
C ALA A 195 9.11 -7.80 -6.02
N ALA A 196 8.06 -8.15 -5.26
CA ALA A 196 8.11 -9.23 -4.29
C ALA A 196 8.29 -10.60 -4.97
N GLN A 197 7.60 -10.86 -6.09
CA GLN A 197 7.72 -12.10 -6.85
C GLN A 197 9.16 -12.28 -7.36
N LEU A 198 9.75 -11.24 -7.96
CA LEU A 198 11.13 -11.23 -8.43
C LEU A 198 12.15 -11.44 -7.30
N ALA A 199 11.79 -11.10 -6.06
CA ALA A 199 12.64 -11.35 -4.89
C ALA A 199 12.51 -12.79 -4.35
N GLY A 200 11.45 -13.53 -4.71
CA GLY A 200 11.24 -14.93 -4.33
C GLY A 200 9.97 -15.23 -3.54
N PHE A 201 9.06 -14.27 -3.37
CA PHE A 201 7.73 -14.56 -2.81
C PHE A 201 6.82 -15.26 -3.83
N LYS A 202 5.88 -16.07 -3.35
CA LYS A 202 4.68 -16.39 -4.14
C LYS A 202 3.79 -15.15 -4.21
N ALA A 203 3.30 -14.81 -5.40
CA ALA A 203 2.61 -13.55 -5.68
C ALA A 203 1.08 -13.69 -5.68
N ALA A 204 0.40 -12.93 -4.83
CA ALA A 204 -1.05 -12.81 -4.83
C ALA A 204 -1.47 -11.36 -5.11
N TYR A 205 -2.18 -11.15 -6.22
CA TYR A 205 -2.65 -9.82 -6.62
C TYR A 205 -4.17 -9.70 -6.49
N CYS A 206 -4.61 -8.61 -5.84
CA CYS A 206 -6.01 -8.27 -5.70
C CYS A 206 -6.37 -7.10 -6.63
N THR A 207 -7.28 -7.30 -7.57
CA THR A 207 -7.63 -6.28 -8.59
C THR A 207 -8.45 -5.10 -8.04
N VAL A 208 -8.73 -5.07 -6.73
CA VAL A 208 -9.64 -4.10 -6.09
C VAL A 208 -9.28 -2.64 -6.37
N TRP A 209 -8.00 -2.33 -6.61
CA TRP A 209 -7.51 -0.99 -6.87
C TRP A 209 -7.32 -0.71 -8.37
N GLU A 210 -6.32 -1.32 -9.01
CA GLU A 210 -5.91 -0.94 -10.37
C GLU A 210 -6.76 -1.61 -11.47
N LYS A 211 -7.50 -2.67 -11.14
CA LYS A 211 -8.44 -3.44 -12.00
C LYS A 211 -7.80 -4.19 -13.16
N GLU A 212 -7.01 -3.51 -13.97
CA GLU A 212 -6.38 -4.04 -15.17
C GLU A 212 -5.06 -4.74 -14.84
N LEU A 213 -4.90 -5.98 -15.30
CA LEU A 213 -3.74 -6.81 -14.95
C LEU A 213 -2.42 -6.31 -15.57
N CYS A 214 -2.49 -5.75 -16.78
CA CYS A 214 -1.31 -5.27 -17.51
C CYS A 214 -0.15 -6.30 -17.56
N GLU A 215 -0.45 -7.59 -17.79
CA GLU A 215 0.53 -8.69 -17.70
C GLU A 215 1.77 -8.51 -18.60
N GLY A 216 1.64 -7.80 -19.72
CA GLY A 216 2.77 -7.49 -20.60
C GLY A 216 3.83 -6.57 -19.96
N VAL A 217 3.48 -5.88 -18.87
CA VAL A 217 4.34 -4.99 -18.10
C VAL A 217 4.78 -5.66 -16.78
N PHE A 218 3.83 -6.26 -16.05
CA PHE A 218 4.05 -6.74 -14.68
C PHE A 218 4.30 -8.24 -14.56
N GLY A 219 4.16 -9.00 -15.65
CA GLY A 219 4.19 -10.45 -15.63
C GLY A 219 2.90 -11.07 -15.11
N LYS A 220 2.90 -12.40 -14.94
CA LYS A 220 1.78 -13.16 -14.39
C LYS A 220 2.00 -13.43 -12.90
N MET A 221 0.97 -13.18 -12.11
CA MET A 221 0.95 -13.48 -10.68
C MET A 221 0.53 -14.93 -10.44
N ASP A 222 1.03 -15.55 -9.38
CA ASP A 222 0.65 -16.93 -9.01
C ASP A 222 -0.86 -17.01 -8.69
N ILE A 223 -1.41 -15.96 -8.09
CA ILE A 223 -2.83 -15.78 -7.80
C ILE A 223 -3.27 -14.38 -8.24
N THR A 224 -4.43 -14.32 -8.90
CA THR A 224 -5.16 -13.07 -9.18
C THR A 224 -6.61 -13.26 -8.73
N ALA A 225 -7.12 -12.29 -7.98
CA ALA A 225 -8.49 -12.33 -7.47
C ALA A 225 -9.11 -10.93 -7.41
N ASP A 226 -10.43 -10.84 -7.53
CA ASP A 226 -11.14 -9.55 -7.51
C ASP A 226 -11.47 -9.06 -6.10
N THR A 227 -11.37 -9.95 -5.10
CA THR A 227 -11.68 -9.65 -3.70
C THR A 227 -10.65 -10.29 -2.77
N PHE A 228 -10.42 -9.66 -1.61
CA PHE A 228 -9.49 -10.19 -0.61
C PHE A 228 -9.91 -11.57 -0.05
N PRO A 229 -11.19 -11.83 0.28
CA PRO A 229 -11.59 -13.16 0.73
C PRO A 229 -11.35 -14.25 -0.31
N ASP A 230 -11.56 -13.93 -1.59
CA ASP A 230 -11.28 -14.87 -2.67
C ASP A 230 -9.78 -15.14 -2.84
N MET A 231 -8.97 -14.08 -2.81
CA MET A 231 -7.51 -14.20 -2.80
C MET A 231 -7.03 -15.10 -1.66
N ALA A 232 -7.55 -14.92 -0.44
CA ALA A 232 -7.21 -15.75 0.71
C ALA A 232 -7.56 -17.23 0.50
N ARG A 233 -8.74 -17.54 -0.04
CA ARG A 233 -9.14 -18.92 -0.35
C ARG A 233 -8.24 -19.55 -1.39
N GLN A 234 -7.85 -18.80 -2.42
CA GLN A 234 -6.92 -19.29 -3.44
C GLN A 234 -5.52 -19.55 -2.86
N ILE A 235 -5.02 -18.67 -1.97
CA ILE A 235 -3.74 -18.88 -1.26
C ILE A 235 -3.81 -20.19 -0.48
N VAL A 236 -4.85 -20.38 0.34
CA VAL A 236 -5.05 -21.58 1.15
C VAL A 236 -5.10 -22.84 0.28
N ALA A 237 -5.83 -22.81 -0.83
CA ALA A 237 -5.94 -23.95 -1.75
C ALA A 237 -4.60 -24.31 -2.40
N SER A 238 -3.82 -23.31 -2.83
CA SER A 238 -2.49 -23.50 -3.42
C SER A 238 -1.50 -24.11 -2.42
N SER A 239 -1.54 -23.65 -1.17
CA SER A 239 -0.70 -24.17 -0.08
C SER A 239 -1.05 -25.60 0.32
N ALA A 240 -2.33 -25.96 0.28
CA ALA A 240 -2.78 -27.33 0.54
C ALA A 240 -2.29 -28.29 -0.56
N ALA A 241 -2.39 -27.90 -1.83
CA ALA A 241 -1.93 -28.71 -2.96
C ALA A 241 -0.40 -28.90 -3.01
N SER A 242 0.37 -27.97 -2.42
CA SER A 242 1.84 -28.09 -2.32
C SER A 242 2.30 -29.01 -1.18
N SER A 243 1.39 -29.35 -0.25
CA SER A 243 1.67 -30.18 0.93
C SER A 243 1.29 -31.66 0.75
N SER A 244 0.66 -32.00 -0.38
CA SER A 244 0.19 -33.35 -0.77
C SER A 244 1.10 -33.96 -1.83
#